data_AF-A0A6N7JNT3-F1
#
_entry.id   AF-A0A6N7JNT3-F1
#
_cell.length_a   1.000
_cell.length_b   1.000
_cell.length_c   1.000
_cell.angle_alpha   90.00
_cell.angle_beta   90.00
_cell.angle_gamma   90.00
#
_symmetry.space_group_name_H-M   'P 1'
#
loop_
_entity.id
_entity.type
_entity.pdbx_description
1 polymer ?
#
loop_
_entity_poly.entity_id
_entity_poly.type
_entity_poly.pdbx_seq_one_letter_code
_entity_poly.pdbx_strand_id
1 'polypeptide(L)'
;MRGMGYLLGGAAALALISSLSLATPGFRDLNHNGQRDPYEDQQLPIDRRLDDLLGRMTLEEKVGTMMHGSLRAMDSPIGASSKGYDLAAAEHIIKETGVNSFITRLTMPAAEFARQNNAIQKIAEGSRLGIPVTISSDPRSHFMTVVGASSSSGSFSIWPETLGLAAINDPSLVRRFGDIVRQEYRAVGIHMALSPQADLATEPRWARAVGTFGSDPETVSTLAGAYIQGFQGGAKGLTPGGVATVVKHWVGYGAEPEGFDAHNYYGRIAKLDNASFALHVAAFKGAFAAGSAGVMPTYPILEGVSVNGQPLPPVAAGYSKPLLTDLLRGTYGYRGVIISDWAITKDCPVECIAPSAEKPQTSAAIAMPWGVEELSQVQRFAKGVEAGLDQFGGVDDPTALLAAVHEGRISEARIDESVRRILWLKFELGLFDDPYVDPDRANIVVGDQKFQAEADAAQRRSQVLLENRGNLLPLKPSKVWLHRVDAAVVRAAGFTVVDDPAQADVAIVRTQTPSEKLHPHHFFGARQHEGRLDFRDGDADYEVIKKAASTVPTIVVVDMDRPAILTNIKDKARALLVAFGASDKAVMDIVTGRARAEGRLPFELPSSMMAVEKQNPALPDDSNQPLYARGAGIGPSR
;
A
#
# COMPACT_ATOMS: atom_id res chain seq x y z
N MET A 1 -29.33 -40.41 -69.16
CA MET A 1 -28.11 -39.95 -68.46
C MET A 1 -28.08 -38.44 -68.56
N ARG A 2 -28.21 -37.76 -67.42
CA ARG A 2 -28.36 -36.30 -67.31
C ARG A 2 -27.01 -35.63 -67.53
N GLY A 3 -26.99 -34.63 -68.40
CA GLY A 3 -25.95 -33.60 -68.43
C GLY A 3 -26.62 -32.24 -68.21
N MET A 4 -26.05 -31.42 -67.33
CA MET A 4 -25.82 -29.99 -67.53
C MET A 4 -25.15 -29.35 -66.30
N GLY A 5 -24.01 -28.70 -66.56
CA GLY A 5 -23.62 -27.37 -66.06
C GLY A 5 -23.42 -27.13 -64.57
N TYR A 6 -22.19 -26.81 -64.17
CA TYR A 6 -21.93 -25.89 -63.05
C TYR A 6 -20.98 -24.76 -63.48
N LEU A 7 -21.41 -23.55 -63.15
CA LEU A 7 -20.75 -22.27 -63.31
C LEU A 7 -19.53 -22.13 -62.38
N LEU A 8 -18.46 -21.51 -62.88
CA LEU A 8 -17.36 -20.96 -62.08
C LEU A 8 -17.63 -19.47 -61.83
N GLY A 9 -17.95 -19.13 -60.57
CA GLY A 9 -18.05 -17.74 -60.09
C GLY A 9 -16.74 -17.31 -59.44
N GLY A 10 -16.25 -16.12 -59.81
CA GLY A 10 -14.99 -15.55 -59.35
C GLY A 10 -15.04 -15.05 -57.90
N ALA A 11 -13.90 -15.15 -57.21
CA ALA A 11 -13.65 -14.53 -55.93
C ALA A 11 -12.90 -13.20 -56.13
N ALA A 12 -13.53 -12.10 -55.74
CA ALA A 12 -12.90 -10.80 -55.60
C ALA A 12 -12.20 -10.74 -54.22
N ALA A 13 -10.89 -10.53 -54.23
CA ALA A 13 -10.12 -10.26 -53.02
C ALA A 13 -10.29 -8.78 -52.63
N LEU A 14 -10.97 -8.51 -51.52
CA LEU A 14 -10.90 -7.22 -50.84
C LEU A 14 -9.57 -7.14 -50.08
N ALA A 15 -8.69 -6.24 -50.53
CA ALA A 15 -7.53 -5.83 -49.75
C ALA A 15 -7.98 -4.93 -48.59
N LEU A 16 -7.89 -5.43 -47.36
CA LEU A 16 -7.91 -4.61 -46.16
C LEU A 16 -6.63 -3.77 -46.14
N ILE A 17 -6.78 -2.46 -46.35
CA ILE A 17 -5.72 -1.49 -46.07
C ILE A 17 -5.64 -1.39 -44.55
N SER A 18 -4.67 -2.10 -43.96
CA SER A 18 -4.21 -1.82 -42.60
C SER A 18 -3.57 -0.44 -42.59
N SER A 19 -4.19 0.53 -41.93
CA SER A 19 -3.55 1.80 -41.56
C SER A 19 -2.48 1.52 -40.50
N LEU A 20 -1.32 1.04 -40.95
CA LEU A 20 -0.07 1.17 -40.21
C LEU A 20 0.21 2.66 -40.14
N SER A 21 0.12 3.23 -38.94
CA SER A 21 0.74 4.52 -38.64
C SER A 21 2.21 4.43 -39.06
N LEU A 22 2.54 5.14 -40.13
CA LEU A 22 3.91 5.30 -40.59
C LEU A 22 4.61 6.15 -39.55
N ALA A 23 5.36 5.51 -38.65
CA ALA A 23 6.36 6.19 -37.85
C ALA A 23 7.31 6.94 -38.80
N THR A 24 7.17 8.26 -38.88
CA THR A 24 8.17 9.13 -39.47
C THR A 24 9.49 8.89 -38.72
N PRO A 25 10.60 8.57 -39.39
CA PRO A 25 11.84 8.27 -38.70
C PRO A 25 12.29 9.45 -37.83
N GLY A 26 12.27 9.28 -36.50
CA GLY A 26 12.99 10.15 -35.57
C GLY A 26 12.24 10.74 -34.38
N PHE A 27 10.91 10.60 -34.22
CA PHE A 27 10.18 11.01 -33.00
C PHE A 27 8.83 10.29 -32.86
N ARG A 28 8.23 10.34 -31.66
CA ARG A 28 6.88 9.82 -31.41
C ARG A 28 5.87 10.95 -31.61
N ASP A 29 5.09 10.85 -32.68
CA ASP A 29 3.96 11.74 -32.99
C ASP A 29 2.75 11.32 -32.13
N LEU A 30 2.70 11.84 -30.91
CA LEU A 30 1.71 11.49 -29.88
C LEU A 30 0.35 12.13 -30.16
N ASN A 31 0.29 13.27 -30.85
CA ASN A 31 -0.97 13.92 -31.24
C ASN A 31 -1.42 13.68 -32.68
N HIS A 32 -0.67 12.87 -33.44
CA HIS A 32 -1.03 12.39 -34.77
C HIS A 32 -1.11 13.52 -35.82
N ASN A 33 -0.27 14.55 -35.70
CA ASN A 33 -0.28 15.71 -36.61
C ASN A 33 0.87 15.72 -37.64
N GLY A 34 1.75 14.72 -37.59
CA GLY A 34 2.89 14.55 -38.51
C GLY A 34 4.08 15.49 -38.26
N GLN A 35 4.08 16.27 -37.18
CA GLN A 35 5.12 17.23 -36.82
C GLN A 35 5.68 16.92 -35.44
N ARG A 36 6.97 17.19 -35.23
CA ARG A 36 7.57 17.06 -33.90
C ARG A 36 7.21 18.28 -33.08
N ASP A 37 6.21 18.14 -32.22
CA ASP A 37 5.84 19.21 -31.30
C ASP A 37 6.80 19.29 -30.10
N PRO A 38 6.94 20.46 -29.46
CA PRO A 38 7.87 20.62 -28.34
C PRO A 38 7.68 19.60 -27.22
N TYR A 39 6.45 19.22 -26.86
CA TYR A 39 6.25 18.21 -25.81
C TYR A 39 6.71 16.78 -26.19
N GLU A 40 6.82 16.50 -27.48
CA GLU A 40 7.29 15.23 -28.03
C GLU A 40 8.82 15.20 -28.20
N ASP A 41 9.48 16.37 -28.15
CA ASP A 41 10.93 16.47 -28.30
C ASP A 41 11.66 16.20 -26.98
N GLN A 42 12.27 15.02 -26.88
CA GLN A 42 13.05 14.56 -25.73
C GLN A 42 14.32 15.39 -25.48
N GLN A 43 14.76 16.20 -26.46
CA GLN A 43 15.93 17.06 -26.31
C GLN A 43 15.60 18.36 -25.57
N LEU A 44 14.31 18.70 -25.42
CA LEU A 44 13.89 19.88 -24.71
C LEU A 44 13.77 19.65 -23.20
N PRO A 45 14.07 20.66 -22.36
CA PRO A 45 13.82 20.58 -20.92
C PRO A 45 12.35 20.28 -20.61
N ILE A 46 12.10 19.53 -19.53
CA ILE A 46 10.75 19.14 -19.11
C ILE A 46 9.82 20.35 -19.01
N ASP A 47 10.27 21.48 -18.45
CA ASP A 47 9.45 22.70 -18.37
C ASP A 47 8.91 23.16 -19.73
N ARG A 48 9.75 23.11 -20.78
CA ARG A 48 9.34 23.54 -22.14
C ARG A 48 8.38 22.55 -22.78
N ARG A 49 8.60 21.25 -22.58
CA ARG A 49 7.69 20.18 -23.02
C ARG A 49 6.33 20.33 -22.34
N LEU A 50 6.35 20.66 -21.05
CA LEU A 50 5.17 20.77 -20.21
C LEU A 50 4.35 22.04 -20.49
N ASP A 51 5.01 23.19 -20.71
CA ASP A 51 4.36 24.43 -21.13
C ASP A 51 3.58 24.24 -22.45
N ASP A 52 4.22 23.57 -23.41
CA ASP A 52 3.60 23.28 -24.71
C ASP A 52 2.43 22.30 -24.59
N LEU A 53 2.60 21.21 -23.85
CA LEU A 53 1.51 20.24 -23.62
C LEU A 53 0.31 20.89 -22.90
N LEU A 54 0.55 21.65 -21.82
CA LEU A 54 -0.52 22.34 -21.09
C LEU A 54 -1.28 23.33 -21.97
N GLY A 55 -0.58 24.06 -22.86
CA GLY A 55 -1.19 24.97 -23.82
C GLY A 55 -2.05 24.29 -24.89
N ARG A 56 -1.89 22.97 -25.07
CA ARG A 56 -2.67 22.16 -26.02
C ARG A 56 -3.83 21.43 -25.40
N MET A 57 -3.86 21.27 -24.07
CA MET A 57 -4.91 20.52 -23.37
C MET A 57 -6.21 21.30 -23.29
N THR A 58 -7.33 20.61 -23.47
CA THR A 58 -8.65 21.18 -23.12
C THR A 58 -8.85 21.17 -21.61
N LEU A 59 -9.85 21.90 -21.12
CA LEU A 59 -10.19 21.89 -19.70
C LEU A 59 -10.57 20.47 -19.23
N GLU A 60 -11.29 19.72 -20.04
CA GLU A 60 -11.69 18.33 -19.75
C GLU A 60 -10.48 17.41 -19.59
N GLU A 61 -9.48 17.50 -20.48
CA GLU A 61 -8.25 16.71 -20.36
C GLU A 61 -7.41 17.10 -19.14
N LYS A 62 -7.40 18.38 -18.79
CA LYS A 62 -6.74 18.90 -17.57
C LYS A 62 -7.41 18.32 -16.32
N VAL A 63 -8.74 18.43 -16.23
CA VAL A 63 -9.53 17.89 -15.11
C VAL A 63 -9.41 16.35 -15.04
N GLY A 64 -9.44 15.66 -16.18
CA GLY A 64 -9.23 14.21 -16.27
C GLY A 64 -7.87 13.77 -15.73
N THR A 65 -6.82 14.55 -16.01
CA THR A 65 -5.46 14.29 -15.48
C THR A 65 -5.40 14.36 -13.94
N MET A 66 -6.27 15.15 -13.32
CA MET A 66 -6.38 15.24 -11.85
C MET A 66 -7.12 14.05 -11.21
N MET A 67 -7.60 13.09 -12.00
CA MET A 67 -8.25 11.88 -11.48
C MET A 67 -7.23 10.73 -11.39
N HIS A 68 -7.39 9.89 -10.37
CA HIS A 68 -6.65 8.63 -10.22
C HIS A 68 -7.63 7.48 -10.02
N GLY A 69 -8.01 6.86 -11.15
CA GLY A 69 -9.04 5.83 -11.20
C GLY A 69 -8.57 4.44 -10.76
N SER A 70 -9.47 3.46 -10.83
CA SER A 70 -9.11 2.04 -10.71
C SER A 70 -9.23 1.37 -12.07
N LEU A 71 -8.21 0.61 -12.49
CA LEU A 71 -8.33 -0.25 -13.65
C LEU A 71 -9.30 -1.39 -13.32
N ARG A 72 -10.47 -1.36 -13.94
CA ARG A 72 -11.53 -2.36 -13.74
C ARG A 72 -11.15 -3.67 -14.42
N ALA A 73 -11.71 -4.78 -13.93
CA ALA A 73 -11.57 -6.10 -14.54
C ALA A 73 -12.96 -6.66 -14.86
N MET A 74 -13.03 -7.51 -15.89
CA MET A 74 -14.29 -8.09 -16.38
C MET A 74 -15.11 -8.79 -15.28
N ASP A 75 -14.44 -9.36 -14.28
CA ASP A 75 -15.04 -10.07 -13.16
C ASP A 75 -14.87 -9.36 -11.80
N SER A 76 -14.40 -8.11 -11.80
CA SER A 76 -14.19 -7.35 -10.56
C SER A 76 -14.28 -5.84 -10.80
N PRO A 77 -15.32 -5.16 -10.26
CA PRO A 77 -15.48 -3.71 -10.43
C PRO A 77 -14.37 -2.89 -9.74
N ILE A 78 -13.67 -3.49 -8.77
CA ILE A 78 -12.51 -2.87 -8.10
C ILE A 78 -11.16 -3.24 -8.75
N GLY A 79 -11.18 -4.05 -9.81
CA GLY A 79 -9.99 -4.44 -10.58
C GLY A 79 -9.19 -5.62 -10.02
N ALA A 80 -9.61 -6.20 -8.90
CA ALA A 80 -8.95 -7.35 -8.29
C ALA A 80 -9.29 -8.61 -9.09
N SER A 81 -8.40 -9.03 -9.99
CA SER A 81 -8.64 -10.14 -10.93
C SER A 81 -7.36 -10.85 -11.34
N SER A 82 -7.49 -12.11 -11.74
CA SER A 82 -6.46 -12.90 -12.41
C SER A 82 -6.70 -13.07 -13.91
N LYS A 83 -7.79 -12.50 -14.45
CA LYS A 83 -8.22 -12.66 -15.85
C LYS A 83 -7.86 -11.48 -16.76
N GLY A 84 -7.30 -10.40 -16.20
CA GLY A 84 -6.95 -9.19 -16.93
C GLY A 84 -7.97 -8.05 -16.78
N TYR A 85 -7.69 -6.93 -17.43
CA TYR A 85 -8.53 -5.74 -17.36
C TYR A 85 -9.76 -5.81 -18.27
N ASP A 86 -10.78 -5.02 -17.94
CA ASP A 86 -11.80 -4.62 -18.90
C ASP A 86 -11.22 -3.48 -19.78
N LEU A 87 -10.63 -3.86 -20.90
CA LEU A 87 -9.96 -2.91 -21.81
C LEU A 87 -10.94 -1.94 -22.48
N ALA A 88 -12.19 -2.34 -22.70
CA ALA A 88 -13.20 -1.47 -23.28
C ALA A 88 -13.62 -0.37 -22.29
N ALA A 89 -13.81 -0.73 -21.02
CA ALA A 89 -14.05 0.26 -19.97
C ALA A 89 -12.84 1.19 -19.79
N ALA A 90 -11.61 0.66 -19.84
CA ALA A 90 -10.41 1.47 -19.77
C ALA A 90 -10.29 2.45 -20.96
N GLU A 91 -10.58 2.00 -22.19
CA GLU A 91 -10.58 2.86 -23.38
C GLU A 91 -11.58 3.99 -23.27
N HIS A 92 -12.81 3.68 -22.85
CA HIS A 92 -13.83 4.69 -22.63
C HIS A 92 -13.38 5.75 -21.62
N ILE A 93 -12.90 5.34 -20.45
CA ILE A 93 -12.45 6.27 -19.41
C ILE A 93 -11.25 7.11 -19.90
N ILE A 94 -10.24 6.48 -20.51
CA ILE A 94 -9.03 7.20 -20.93
C ILE A 94 -9.34 8.22 -22.02
N LYS A 95 -10.12 7.83 -23.05
CA LYS A 95 -10.34 8.68 -24.23
C LYS A 95 -11.44 9.71 -24.05
N GLU A 96 -12.51 9.37 -23.33
CA GLU A 96 -13.67 10.26 -23.19
C GLU A 96 -13.56 11.20 -21.99
N THR A 97 -12.86 10.80 -20.92
CA THR A 97 -12.78 11.59 -19.69
C THR A 97 -11.37 12.12 -19.38
N GLY A 98 -10.36 11.76 -20.19
CA GLY A 98 -8.99 12.25 -20.07
C GLY A 98 -8.20 11.69 -18.88
N VAL A 99 -8.74 10.69 -18.19
CA VAL A 99 -8.10 10.08 -17.01
C VAL A 99 -6.89 9.25 -17.45
N ASN A 100 -5.74 9.54 -16.84
CA ASN A 100 -4.47 8.93 -17.23
C ASN A 100 -3.63 8.47 -16.02
N SER A 101 -4.25 8.29 -14.85
CA SER A 101 -3.61 7.68 -13.69
C SER A 101 -4.54 6.63 -13.11
N PHE A 102 -4.04 5.42 -12.90
CA PHE A 102 -4.86 4.33 -12.40
C PHE A 102 -4.12 3.43 -11.43
N ILE A 103 -4.83 2.90 -10.45
CA ILE A 103 -4.34 1.80 -9.64
C ILE A 103 -4.67 0.45 -10.29
N THR A 104 -3.69 -0.47 -10.29
CA THR A 104 -3.89 -1.88 -10.64
C THR A 104 -4.03 -2.76 -9.40
N ARG A 105 -4.94 -3.75 -9.50
CA ARG A 105 -5.12 -4.81 -8.51
C ARG A 105 -5.05 -6.21 -9.14
N LEU A 106 -4.50 -6.32 -10.36
CA LEU A 106 -4.33 -7.62 -11.01
C LEU A 106 -3.37 -8.50 -10.20
N THR A 107 -3.66 -9.79 -10.16
CA THR A 107 -2.77 -10.82 -9.60
C THR A 107 -2.67 -11.95 -10.61
N MET A 108 -1.57 -11.98 -11.37
CA MET A 108 -1.39 -12.90 -12.50
C MET A 108 0.11 -13.08 -12.83
N PRO A 109 0.48 -14.05 -13.70
CA PRO A 109 1.87 -14.24 -14.12
C PRO A 109 2.48 -12.97 -14.74
N ALA A 110 3.78 -12.75 -14.52
CA ALA A 110 4.47 -11.49 -14.81
C ALA A 110 4.37 -11.04 -16.27
N ALA A 111 4.62 -11.92 -17.24
CA ALA A 111 4.48 -11.56 -18.66
C ALA A 111 3.06 -11.17 -19.06
N GLU A 112 2.04 -11.82 -18.48
CA GLU A 112 0.66 -11.44 -18.77
C GLU A 112 0.31 -10.10 -18.13
N PHE A 113 0.80 -9.84 -16.92
CA PHE A 113 0.68 -8.53 -16.28
C PHE A 113 1.30 -7.44 -17.17
N ALA A 114 2.55 -7.64 -17.62
CA ALA A 114 3.23 -6.73 -18.53
C ALA A 114 2.41 -6.47 -19.82
N ARG A 115 1.84 -7.51 -20.44
CA ARG A 115 0.96 -7.37 -21.61
C ARG A 115 -0.29 -6.55 -21.33
N GLN A 116 -0.95 -6.80 -20.20
CA GLN A 116 -2.14 -6.04 -19.78
C GLN A 116 -1.81 -4.56 -19.58
N ASN A 117 -0.70 -4.25 -18.91
CA ASN A 117 -0.26 -2.85 -18.71
C ASN A 117 0.17 -2.18 -20.03
N ASN A 118 0.84 -2.91 -20.94
CA ASN A 118 1.13 -2.42 -22.29
C ASN A 118 -0.15 -2.12 -23.09
N ALA A 119 -1.21 -2.93 -22.95
CA ALA A 119 -2.49 -2.67 -23.61
C ALA A 119 -3.12 -1.35 -23.12
N ILE A 120 -3.03 -1.05 -21.83
CA ILE A 120 -3.47 0.24 -21.27
C ILE A 120 -2.67 1.41 -21.84
N GLN A 121 -1.34 1.28 -21.96
CA GLN A 121 -0.52 2.32 -22.58
C GLN A 121 -0.87 2.51 -24.06
N LYS A 122 -1.19 1.44 -24.79
CA LYS A 122 -1.61 1.51 -26.19
C LYS A 122 -2.94 2.24 -26.38
N ILE A 123 -3.88 2.03 -25.46
CA ILE A 123 -5.14 2.79 -25.43
C ILE A 123 -4.87 4.29 -25.25
N ALA A 124 -3.99 4.63 -24.30
CA ALA A 124 -3.64 6.01 -23.99
C ALA A 124 -2.90 6.73 -25.14
N GLU A 125 -2.01 6.02 -25.83
CA GLU A 125 -1.33 6.52 -27.04
C GLU A 125 -2.33 6.86 -28.17
N GLY A 126 -3.48 6.18 -28.22
CA GLY A 126 -4.55 6.46 -29.17
C GLY A 126 -5.47 7.63 -28.77
N SER A 127 -5.20 8.34 -27.67
CA SER A 127 -5.91 9.57 -27.32
C SER A 127 -5.39 10.77 -28.12
N ARG A 128 -6.11 11.90 -28.09
CA ARG A 128 -5.82 13.09 -28.90
C ARG A 128 -4.40 13.66 -28.70
N LEU A 129 -3.88 13.59 -27.48
CA LEU A 129 -2.54 14.11 -27.13
C LEU A 129 -1.55 12.99 -26.75
N GLY A 130 -1.98 11.72 -26.80
CA GLY A 130 -1.14 10.57 -26.47
C GLY A 130 -0.57 10.60 -25.05
N ILE A 131 -1.26 11.22 -24.08
CA ILE A 131 -0.76 11.35 -22.70
C ILE A 131 -0.70 9.95 -22.06
N PRO A 132 0.49 9.47 -21.65
CA PRO A 132 0.67 8.10 -21.15
C PRO A 132 0.04 7.91 -19.77
N VAL A 133 -0.26 6.66 -19.45
CA VAL A 133 -0.88 6.30 -18.17
C VAL A 133 0.19 6.09 -17.08
N THR A 134 -0.07 6.64 -15.89
CA THR A 134 0.64 6.25 -14.67
C THR A 134 -0.10 5.08 -14.04
N ILE A 135 0.54 3.91 -14.00
CA ILE A 135 -0.03 2.73 -13.34
C ILE A 135 0.56 2.63 -11.93
N SER A 136 -0.29 2.72 -10.90
CA SER A 136 0.10 2.61 -9.50
C SER A 136 -0.29 1.26 -8.89
N SER A 137 0.33 0.90 -7.77
CA SER A 137 -0.08 -0.24 -6.96
C SER A 137 0.08 0.07 -5.47
N ASP A 138 -0.81 -0.48 -4.65
CA ASP A 138 -0.56 -0.63 -3.21
C ASP A 138 0.59 -1.62 -2.96
N PRO A 139 1.22 -1.63 -1.76
CA PRO A 139 2.23 -2.62 -1.41
C PRO A 139 1.78 -4.04 -1.74
N ARG A 140 2.67 -4.83 -2.38
CA ARG A 140 2.35 -6.20 -2.77
C ARG A 140 3.50 -7.19 -2.64
N SER A 141 4.55 -6.83 -1.92
CA SER A 141 5.73 -7.68 -1.75
C SER A 141 5.81 -8.25 -0.33
N HIS A 142 4.65 -8.49 0.31
CA HIS A 142 4.52 -8.89 1.72
C HIS A 142 3.53 -10.07 1.89
N PHE A 143 3.47 -10.65 3.09
CA PHE A 143 2.67 -11.85 3.39
C PHE A 143 1.21 -11.52 3.71
N MET A 144 1.00 -10.47 4.49
CA MET A 144 -0.27 -10.09 5.07
C MET A 144 -0.94 -9.06 4.16
N THR A 145 -2.17 -9.35 3.77
CA THR A 145 -3.00 -8.42 3.02
C THR A 145 -4.00 -7.76 3.95
N VAL A 146 -3.87 -6.45 4.15
CA VAL A 146 -4.89 -5.64 4.83
C VAL A 146 -5.75 -4.99 3.74
N VAL A 147 -7.04 -5.29 3.74
CA VAL A 147 -7.98 -4.80 2.72
C VAL A 147 -7.99 -3.27 2.73
N GLY A 148 -7.77 -2.65 1.56
CA GLY A 148 -7.65 -1.21 1.42
C GLY A 148 -6.27 -0.63 1.75
N ALA A 149 -5.29 -1.48 2.09
CA ALA A 149 -3.93 -1.06 2.42
C ALA A 149 -2.84 -1.76 1.58
N SER A 150 -3.07 -3.00 1.14
CA SER A 150 -2.13 -3.79 0.32
C SER A 150 -2.83 -4.69 -0.70
N SER A 151 -2.05 -5.27 -1.62
CA SER A 151 -2.49 -6.22 -2.66
C SER A 151 -1.76 -7.55 -2.53
N SER A 152 -2.34 -8.61 -3.11
CA SER A 152 -1.70 -9.93 -3.16
C SER A 152 -0.37 -9.90 -3.94
N SER A 153 0.58 -10.70 -3.47
CA SER A 153 1.94 -10.77 -4.00
C SER A 153 2.07 -11.58 -5.28
N GLY A 154 1.19 -12.54 -5.56
CA GLY A 154 1.28 -13.36 -6.77
C GLY A 154 2.67 -13.96 -6.97
N SER A 155 3.38 -13.53 -8.02
CA SER A 155 4.73 -14.00 -8.36
C SER A 155 5.87 -13.08 -7.90
N PHE A 156 5.57 -11.95 -7.25
CA PHE A 156 6.57 -11.00 -6.77
C PHE A 156 7.34 -11.57 -5.57
N SER A 157 8.57 -11.09 -5.37
CA SER A 157 9.36 -11.44 -4.19
C SER A 157 8.61 -11.11 -2.89
N ILE A 158 8.60 -12.05 -1.94
CA ILE A 158 7.83 -11.93 -0.68
C ILE A 158 8.78 -11.66 0.49
N TRP A 159 8.68 -10.45 1.04
CA TRP A 159 9.47 -9.92 2.13
C TRP A 159 8.66 -9.93 3.44
N PRO A 160 9.31 -9.74 4.60
CA PRO A 160 8.58 -9.42 5.84
C PRO A 160 7.73 -8.18 5.65
N GLU A 161 6.68 -8.03 6.46
CA GLU A 161 5.97 -6.77 6.60
C GLU A 161 6.93 -5.63 6.93
N THR A 162 6.49 -4.39 6.76
CA THR A 162 7.29 -3.20 7.11
C THR A 162 7.65 -3.19 8.61
N LEU A 163 6.80 -3.74 9.49
CA LEU A 163 7.15 -3.99 10.89
C LEU A 163 8.33 -4.96 11.04
N GLY A 164 8.45 -5.96 10.16
CA GLY A 164 9.58 -6.87 10.14
C GLY A 164 10.86 -6.19 9.66
N LEU A 165 10.76 -5.31 8.67
CA LEU A 165 11.89 -4.45 8.26
C LEU A 165 12.29 -3.49 9.39
N ALA A 166 11.32 -2.95 10.14
CA ALA A 166 11.56 -2.14 11.32
C ALA A 166 12.19 -2.93 12.46
N ALA A 167 11.79 -4.17 12.67
CA ALA A 167 12.41 -5.05 13.65
C ALA A 167 13.89 -5.32 13.32
N ILE A 168 14.23 -5.38 12.03
CA ILE A 168 15.62 -5.43 11.58
C ILE A 168 16.30 -4.07 11.74
N ASN A 169 15.62 -2.93 11.60
CA ASN A 169 16.18 -1.58 11.70
C ASN A 169 17.50 -1.40 10.93
N ASP A 170 17.51 -1.76 9.65
CA ASP A 170 18.67 -1.67 8.75
C ASP A 170 18.29 -0.84 7.52
N PRO A 171 18.57 0.48 7.50
CA PRO A 171 18.23 1.35 6.38
C PRO A 171 18.89 0.91 5.05
N SER A 172 20.04 0.22 5.11
CA SER A 172 20.69 -0.28 3.90
C SER A 172 19.92 -1.47 3.32
N LEU A 173 19.43 -2.37 4.17
CA LEU A 173 18.52 -3.44 3.74
C LEU A 173 17.21 -2.88 3.17
N VAL A 174 16.57 -1.91 3.85
CA VAL A 174 15.32 -1.32 3.37
C VAL A 174 15.48 -0.65 2.00
N ARG A 175 16.62 0.00 1.76
CA ARG A 175 16.94 0.55 0.44
C ARG A 175 17.09 -0.52 -0.64
N ARG A 176 17.76 -1.64 -0.33
CA ARG A 176 17.90 -2.77 -1.27
C ARG A 176 16.56 -3.45 -1.55
N PHE A 177 15.74 -3.63 -0.52
CA PHE A 177 14.35 -4.06 -0.69
C PHE A 177 13.60 -3.15 -1.66
N GLY A 178 13.65 -1.84 -1.45
CA GLY A 178 13.00 -0.88 -2.34
C GLY A 178 13.53 -0.94 -3.78
N ASP A 179 14.84 -1.12 -3.96
CA ASP A 179 15.45 -1.25 -5.30
C ASP A 179 15.08 -2.56 -6.01
N ILE A 180 14.94 -3.67 -5.27
CA ILE A 180 14.47 -4.94 -5.82
C ILE A 180 13.01 -4.82 -6.25
N VAL A 181 12.14 -4.32 -5.38
CA VAL A 181 10.72 -4.18 -5.70
C VAL A 181 10.50 -3.17 -6.83
N ARG A 182 11.30 -2.09 -6.89
CA ARG A 182 11.35 -1.18 -8.05
C ARG A 182 11.58 -1.95 -9.35
N GLN A 183 12.58 -2.84 -9.39
CA GLN A 183 12.88 -3.62 -10.59
C GLN A 183 11.73 -4.54 -10.99
N GLU A 184 11.11 -5.23 -10.03
CA GLU A 184 9.93 -6.07 -10.30
C GLU A 184 8.74 -5.25 -10.80
N TYR A 185 8.47 -4.09 -10.19
CA TYR A 185 7.38 -3.19 -10.57
C TYR A 185 7.59 -2.63 -11.99
N ARG A 186 8.79 -2.12 -12.29
CA ARG A 186 9.12 -1.61 -13.63
C ARG A 186 9.05 -2.71 -14.68
N ALA A 187 9.42 -3.95 -14.35
CA ALA A 187 9.37 -5.06 -15.29
C ALA A 187 7.94 -5.39 -15.77
N VAL A 188 6.91 -5.10 -14.96
CA VAL A 188 5.51 -5.27 -15.36
C VAL A 188 4.81 -3.97 -15.75
N GLY A 189 5.51 -2.83 -15.78
CA GLY A 189 4.90 -1.54 -16.12
C GLY A 189 4.12 -0.89 -14.98
N ILE A 190 4.47 -1.14 -13.72
CA ILE A 190 4.04 -0.32 -12.58
C ILE A 190 5.04 0.84 -12.43
N HIS A 191 4.50 2.05 -12.28
CA HIS A 191 5.23 3.33 -12.31
C HIS A 191 5.15 4.09 -10.99
N MET A 192 4.18 3.76 -10.15
CA MET A 192 3.96 4.41 -8.87
C MET A 192 3.63 3.38 -7.78
N ALA A 193 4.17 3.56 -6.59
CA ALA A 193 3.85 2.78 -5.41
C ALA A 193 3.13 3.69 -4.41
N LEU A 194 1.91 3.33 -4.00
CA LEU A 194 1.13 4.06 -2.99
C LEU A 194 1.64 3.72 -1.59
N SER A 195 2.91 4.03 -1.33
CA SER A 195 3.71 3.58 -0.20
C SER A 195 5.02 4.40 -0.13
N PRO A 196 5.74 4.42 1.01
CA PRO A 196 5.49 3.67 2.24
C PRO A 196 4.47 4.35 3.16
N GLN A 197 3.98 3.62 4.18
CA GLN A 197 3.34 4.27 5.32
C GLN A 197 4.41 4.77 6.30
N ALA A 198 4.43 6.07 6.56
CA ALA A 198 5.24 6.72 7.59
C ALA A 198 4.41 7.08 8.84
N ASP A 199 3.20 6.52 8.95
CA ASP A 199 2.37 6.61 10.15
C ASP A 199 3.10 5.95 11.35
N LEU A 200 2.87 6.46 12.56
CA LEU A 200 3.38 5.83 13.78
C LEU A 200 2.38 4.79 14.32
N ALA A 201 2.85 3.63 14.73
CA ALA A 201 2.03 2.63 15.43
C ALA A 201 1.87 3.00 16.92
N THR A 202 1.18 4.11 17.22
CA THR A 202 0.98 4.61 18.60
C THR A 202 -0.21 3.94 19.30
N GLU A 203 -1.33 3.72 18.61
CA GLU A 203 -2.45 2.95 19.14
C GLU A 203 -2.32 1.46 18.78
N PRO A 204 -2.13 0.54 19.75
CA PRO A 204 -1.87 -0.87 19.45
C PRO A 204 -3.07 -1.60 18.84
N ARG A 205 -4.30 -1.10 18.99
CA ARG A 205 -5.49 -1.75 18.39
C ARG A 205 -5.64 -1.43 16.90
N TRP A 206 -4.93 -0.44 16.39
CA TRP A 206 -5.12 0.08 15.04
C TRP A 206 -4.76 -0.97 13.97
N ALA A 207 -5.76 -1.32 13.15
CA ALA A 207 -5.68 -2.40 12.16
C ALA A 207 -4.58 -2.23 11.11
N ARG A 208 -4.09 -1.00 10.89
CA ARG A 208 -3.10 -0.68 9.86
C ARG A 208 -1.68 -0.52 10.40
N ALA A 209 -1.46 -0.75 11.69
CA ALA A 209 -0.13 -0.69 12.31
C ALA A 209 0.90 -1.60 11.60
N VAL A 210 0.45 -2.73 11.03
CA VAL A 210 1.30 -3.67 10.29
C VAL A 210 2.04 -3.06 9.09
N GLY A 211 1.44 -2.02 8.46
CA GLY A 211 2.02 -1.33 7.31
C GLY A 211 3.03 -0.22 7.68
N THR A 212 3.23 0.03 8.97
CA THR A 212 4.14 1.08 9.48
C THR A 212 5.56 0.55 9.70
N PHE A 213 6.47 1.44 10.12
CA PHE A 213 7.80 1.08 10.60
C PHE A 213 7.93 1.12 12.14
N GLY A 214 6.82 0.98 12.88
CA GLY A 214 6.81 0.95 14.34
C GLY A 214 6.34 2.25 14.98
N SER A 215 6.60 2.38 16.29
CA SER A 215 6.13 3.51 17.11
C SER A 215 7.13 4.68 17.19
N ASP A 216 8.41 4.46 16.85
CA ASP A 216 9.49 5.43 17.04
C ASP A 216 9.67 6.40 15.85
N PRO A 217 9.47 7.72 16.02
CA PRO A 217 9.51 8.67 14.89
C PRO A 217 10.83 8.75 14.14
N GLU A 218 11.96 8.58 14.82
CA GLU A 218 13.28 8.62 14.19
C GLU A 218 13.52 7.37 13.34
N THR A 219 13.17 6.20 13.87
CA THR A 219 13.22 4.93 13.15
C THR A 219 12.30 4.97 11.93
N VAL A 220 11.04 5.38 12.09
CA VAL A 220 10.08 5.48 10.98
C VAL A 220 10.59 6.44 9.90
N SER A 221 11.06 7.62 10.29
CA SER A 221 11.64 8.62 9.37
C SER A 221 12.82 8.05 8.57
N THR A 222 13.76 7.40 9.26
CA THR A 222 14.96 6.84 8.63
C THR A 222 14.62 5.72 7.64
N LEU A 223 13.74 4.79 8.02
CA LEU A 223 13.38 3.65 7.19
C LEU A 223 12.45 4.04 6.03
N ALA A 224 11.51 4.96 6.24
CA ALA A 224 10.69 5.51 5.16
C ALA A 224 11.55 6.23 4.11
N GLY A 225 12.54 7.02 4.54
CA GLY A 225 13.50 7.64 3.62
C GLY A 225 14.30 6.61 2.82
N ALA A 226 14.81 5.56 3.47
CA ALA A 226 15.53 4.48 2.79
C ALA A 226 14.66 3.71 1.78
N TYR A 227 13.40 3.43 2.13
CA TYR A 227 12.42 2.81 1.25
C TYR A 227 12.23 3.64 -0.02
N ILE A 228 11.98 4.95 0.15
CA ILE A 228 11.75 5.89 -0.95
C ILE A 228 12.97 5.97 -1.87
N GLN A 229 14.18 6.03 -1.32
CA GLN A 229 15.40 6.06 -2.12
C GLN A 229 15.56 4.80 -2.99
N GLY A 230 15.19 3.62 -2.45
CA GLY A 230 15.19 2.36 -3.21
C GLY A 230 14.17 2.36 -4.34
N PHE A 231 12.91 2.70 -4.04
CA PHE A 231 11.83 2.72 -5.03
C PHE A 231 12.05 3.75 -6.13
N GLN A 232 12.43 4.97 -5.77
CA GLN A 232 12.62 6.06 -6.73
C GLN A 232 13.92 5.91 -7.55
N GLY A 233 14.81 5.02 -7.13
CA GLY A 233 16.11 4.77 -7.79
C GLY A 233 17.14 5.87 -7.57
N GLY A 234 16.89 6.82 -6.65
CA GLY A 234 17.72 7.99 -6.43
C GLY A 234 17.70 8.46 -4.97
N ALA A 235 18.86 8.87 -4.45
CA ALA A 235 18.98 9.37 -3.08
C ALA A 235 18.30 10.74 -2.85
N LYS A 236 18.05 11.48 -3.93
CA LYS A 236 17.55 12.86 -3.92
C LYS A 236 16.22 13.05 -4.65
N GLY A 237 15.56 11.97 -5.05
CA GLY A 237 14.33 12.03 -5.82
C GLY A 237 14.21 10.93 -6.85
N LEU A 238 13.22 11.10 -7.72
CA LEU A 238 12.87 10.18 -8.77
C LEU A 238 13.89 10.14 -9.90
N THR A 239 14.06 8.97 -10.49
CA THR A 239 14.86 8.75 -11.69
C THR A 239 13.97 8.14 -12.79
N PRO A 240 14.36 8.20 -14.08
CA PRO A 240 13.58 7.58 -15.17
C PRO A 240 13.35 6.08 -15.01
N GLY A 241 14.30 5.36 -14.37
CA GLY A 241 14.17 3.94 -14.02
C GLY A 241 13.46 3.69 -12.68
N GLY A 242 12.99 4.74 -12.02
CA GLY A 242 12.36 4.72 -10.71
C GLY A 242 10.88 4.36 -10.74
N VAL A 243 10.35 4.09 -9.55
CA VAL A 243 8.93 4.03 -9.25
C VAL A 243 8.61 5.20 -8.32
N ALA A 244 7.68 6.06 -8.71
CA ALA A 244 7.25 7.19 -7.90
C ALA A 244 6.62 6.69 -6.60
N THR A 245 7.08 7.16 -5.45
CA THR A 245 6.46 6.80 -4.15
C THR A 245 5.46 7.85 -3.71
N VAL A 246 4.38 7.39 -3.08
CA VAL A 246 3.43 8.25 -2.36
C VAL A 246 3.52 7.94 -0.88
N VAL A 247 4.28 8.75 -0.13
CA VAL A 247 4.37 8.57 1.33
C VAL A 247 3.02 8.90 1.98
N LYS A 248 2.58 8.07 2.92
CA LYS A 248 1.25 8.16 3.49
C LYS A 248 1.20 7.79 4.99
N HIS A 249 0.18 8.17 5.75
CA HIS A 249 -0.87 9.11 5.38
C HIS A 249 -0.66 10.40 6.16
N TRP A 250 -0.34 11.49 5.46
CA TRP A 250 0.00 12.78 6.04
C TRP A 250 -1.23 13.44 6.71
N VAL A 251 -1.32 13.56 8.03
CA VAL A 251 -0.39 13.05 9.06
C VAL A 251 -1.20 12.75 10.33
N GLY A 252 -0.70 11.87 11.18
CA GLY A 252 -1.34 11.57 12.47
C GLY A 252 -2.31 10.38 12.44
N TYR A 253 -2.31 9.57 11.38
CA TYR A 253 -3.32 8.50 11.22
C TYR A 253 -3.26 7.47 12.36
N GLY A 254 -2.08 7.14 12.87
CA GLY A 254 -1.98 6.15 13.96
C GLY A 254 -2.61 6.57 15.29
N ALA A 255 -3.04 7.83 15.43
CA ALA A 255 -3.66 8.37 16.64
C ALA A 255 -5.19 8.15 16.71
N GLU A 256 -5.66 6.98 16.26
CA GLU A 256 -7.07 6.61 16.30
C GLU A 256 -7.49 6.17 17.69
N PRO A 257 -8.44 6.84 18.36
CA PRO A 257 -9.06 6.32 19.56
C PRO A 257 -9.61 4.93 19.33
N GLU A 258 -9.36 4.02 20.27
CA GLU A 258 -9.82 2.62 20.21
C GLU A 258 -9.23 1.79 19.05
N GLY A 259 -8.34 2.38 18.24
CA GLY A 259 -7.76 1.76 17.06
C GLY A 259 -8.73 1.67 15.88
N PHE A 260 -9.84 2.41 15.92
CA PHE A 260 -10.85 2.37 14.86
C PHE A 260 -10.38 3.08 13.60
N ASP A 261 -10.31 2.32 12.52
CA ASP A 261 -9.76 2.82 11.26
C ASP A 261 -10.74 3.76 10.53
N ALA A 262 -10.24 4.93 10.12
CA ALA A 262 -10.99 5.98 9.46
C ALA A 262 -11.52 5.67 8.04
N HIS A 263 -11.34 4.45 7.52
CA HIS A 263 -12.17 3.97 6.40
C HIS A 263 -13.64 3.80 6.81
N ASN A 264 -13.91 3.79 8.11
CA ASN A 264 -15.24 3.65 8.67
C ASN A 264 -15.66 4.94 9.39
N TYR A 265 -16.97 5.22 9.36
CA TYR A 265 -17.52 6.41 10.01
C TYR A 265 -17.18 6.48 11.51
N TYR A 266 -17.20 5.35 12.23
CA TYR A 266 -16.89 5.30 13.66
C TYR A 266 -15.41 5.59 13.99
N GLY A 267 -14.50 5.46 13.01
CA GLY A 267 -13.08 5.77 13.15
C GLY A 267 -12.68 7.13 12.57
N ARG A 268 -13.62 8.03 12.25
CA ARG A 268 -13.33 9.27 11.51
C ARG A 268 -12.57 10.37 12.28
N ILE A 269 -12.22 10.15 13.54
CA ILE A 269 -11.65 11.15 14.43
C ILE A 269 -10.34 10.63 15.02
N ALA A 270 -9.23 11.29 14.72
CA ALA A 270 -7.96 11.07 15.41
C ALA A 270 -7.74 12.16 16.46
N LYS A 271 -7.24 11.78 17.64
CA LYS A 271 -7.06 12.70 18.77
C LYS A 271 -5.60 12.89 19.09
N LEU A 272 -5.11 14.11 18.98
CA LEU A 272 -3.72 14.48 19.28
C LEU A 272 -3.67 15.76 20.12
N ASP A 273 -2.46 16.12 20.53
CA ASP A 273 -2.10 17.47 20.95
C ASP A 273 -0.92 17.97 20.08
N ASN A 274 -0.50 19.22 20.25
CA ASN A 274 0.61 19.77 19.46
C ASN A 274 1.94 19.02 19.66
N ALA A 275 2.17 18.41 20.84
CA ALA A 275 3.41 17.71 21.15
C ALA A 275 3.47 16.35 20.44
N SER A 276 2.42 15.54 20.57
CA SER A 276 2.25 14.27 19.87
C SER A 276 2.15 14.48 18.36
N PHE A 277 1.45 15.50 17.88
CA PHE A 277 1.41 15.86 16.45
C PHE A 277 2.81 16.12 15.87
N ALA A 278 3.70 16.76 16.63
CA ALA A 278 5.08 16.97 16.20
C ALA A 278 5.85 15.65 16.01
N LEU A 279 5.55 14.62 16.80
CA LEU A 279 6.12 13.27 16.63
C LEU A 279 5.64 12.63 15.32
N HIS A 280 4.34 12.66 15.06
CA HIS A 280 3.76 12.13 13.82
C HIS A 280 4.29 12.86 12.58
N VAL A 281 4.49 14.17 12.65
CA VAL A 281 5.14 14.95 11.58
C VAL A 281 6.61 14.60 11.42
N ALA A 282 7.34 14.35 12.52
CA ALA A 282 8.76 14.00 12.47
C ALA A 282 9.01 12.69 11.70
N ALA A 283 8.07 11.75 11.75
CA ALA A 283 8.12 10.48 11.03
C ALA A 283 8.19 10.63 9.49
N PHE A 284 7.73 11.75 8.94
CA PHE A 284 7.76 12.02 7.49
C PHE A 284 9.03 12.73 7.02
N LYS A 285 9.89 13.21 7.92
CA LYS A 285 11.06 14.04 7.54
C LYS A 285 12.03 13.30 6.61
N GLY A 286 12.24 12.00 6.82
CA GLY A 286 13.07 11.19 5.94
C GLY A 286 12.48 11.02 4.54
N ALA A 287 11.15 10.99 4.41
CA ALA A 287 10.48 10.96 3.12
C ALA A 287 10.65 12.28 2.34
N PHE A 288 10.62 13.42 3.04
CA PHE A 288 10.91 14.71 2.44
C PHE A 288 12.39 14.83 2.03
N ALA A 289 13.30 14.38 2.89
CA ALA A 289 14.73 14.37 2.58
C ALA A 289 15.07 13.46 1.38
N ALA A 290 14.35 12.36 1.21
CA ALA A 290 14.48 11.45 0.06
C ALA A 290 13.81 11.96 -1.22
N GLY A 291 13.05 13.07 -1.13
CA GLY A 291 12.35 13.65 -2.27
C GLY A 291 11.19 12.78 -2.77
N SER A 292 10.31 12.31 -1.87
CA SER A 292 9.10 11.56 -2.26
C SER A 292 8.32 12.29 -3.35
N ALA A 293 7.99 11.59 -4.44
CA ALA A 293 7.26 12.13 -5.57
C ALA A 293 5.80 12.52 -5.24
N GLY A 294 5.19 11.77 -4.32
CA GLY A 294 3.83 11.94 -3.85
C GLY A 294 3.71 11.98 -2.33
N VAL A 295 2.66 12.64 -1.84
CA VAL A 295 2.16 12.57 -0.46
C VAL A 295 0.65 12.33 -0.52
N MET A 296 0.17 11.41 0.32
CA MET A 296 -1.26 11.16 0.49
C MET A 296 -1.72 11.61 1.86
N PRO A 297 -2.74 12.48 1.98
CA PRO A 297 -3.27 12.90 3.26
C PRO A 297 -4.00 11.77 4.00
N THR A 298 -4.05 11.87 5.31
CA THR A 298 -4.82 10.96 6.16
C THR A 298 -6.33 11.21 6.08
N TYR A 299 -7.11 10.18 6.40
CA TYR A 299 -8.58 10.23 6.42
C TYR A 299 -9.19 11.03 7.58
N PRO A 300 -8.83 10.81 8.85
CA PRO A 300 -9.57 11.33 9.98
C PRO A 300 -9.50 12.86 10.07
N ILE A 301 -10.49 13.41 10.76
CA ILE A 301 -10.44 14.76 11.30
C ILE A 301 -9.48 14.74 12.49
N LEU A 302 -8.50 15.64 12.50
CA LEU A 302 -7.55 15.75 13.61
C LEU A 302 -8.09 16.72 14.67
N GLU A 303 -8.35 16.22 15.86
CA GLU A 303 -8.72 17.04 17.03
C GLU A 303 -7.49 17.39 17.88
N GLY A 304 -7.51 18.57 18.51
CA GLY A 304 -6.50 19.02 19.48
C GLY A 304 -5.19 19.58 18.88
N VAL A 305 -5.11 19.68 17.55
CA VAL A 305 -3.94 20.21 16.83
C VAL A 305 -4.15 21.66 16.40
N SER A 306 -3.07 22.45 16.43
CA SER A 306 -3.00 23.78 15.82
C SER A 306 -1.82 23.90 14.87
N VAL A 307 -2.03 24.60 13.75
CA VAL A 307 -0.98 24.97 12.80
C VAL A 307 -0.88 26.48 12.78
N ASN A 308 0.33 27.03 12.89
CA ASN A 308 0.58 28.48 12.98
C ASN A 308 -0.24 29.17 14.08
N GLY A 309 -0.43 28.48 15.21
CA GLY A 309 -1.18 28.99 16.37
C GLY A 309 -2.71 29.03 16.19
N GLN A 310 -3.24 28.49 15.09
CA GLN A 310 -4.68 28.38 14.85
C GLN A 310 -5.13 26.92 14.90
N PRO A 311 -6.25 26.59 15.58
CA PRO A 311 -6.82 25.25 15.55
C PRO A 311 -7.12 24.81 14.12
N LEU A 312 -6.95 23.51 13.84
CA LEU A 312 -7.37 22.95 12.57
C LEU A 312 -8.89 23.07 12.38
N PRO A 313 -9.38 23.31 11.16
CA PRO A 313 -10.80 23.18 10.85
C PRO A 313 -11.25 21.73 11.07
N PRO A 314 -12.51 21.48 11.49
CA PRO A 314 -13.02 20.13 11.79
C PRO A 314 -13.37 19.36 10.50
N VAL A 315 -12.37 19.17 9.64
CA VAL A 315 -12.47 18.45 8.35
C VAL A 315 -11.28 17.52 8.19
N ALA A 316 -11.44 16.45 7.41
CA ALA A 316 -10.37 15.52 7.07
C ALA A 316 -9.14 16.24 6.48
N ALA A 317 -7.96 15.64 6.61
CA ALA A 317 -6.70 16.25 6.14
C ALA A 317 -6.73 16.58 4.64
N GLY A 318 -7.42 15.78 3.82
CA GLY A 318 -7.64 16.05 2.39
C GLY A 318 -8.37 17.37 2.08
N TYR A 319 -9.04 17.97 3.06
CA TYR A 319 -9.78 19.24 2.96
C TYR A 319 -9.20 20.36 3.83
N SER A 320 -8.03 20.12 4.44
CA SER A 320 -7.40 21.01 5.41
C SER A 320 -6.25 21.81 4.80
N LYS A 321 -6.53 23.07 4.43
CA LYS A 321 -5.52 24.01 3.92
C LYS A 321 -4.33 24.20 4.89
N PRO A 322 -4.53 24.30 6.23
CA PRO A 322 -3.41 24.40 7.15
C PRO A 322 -2.45 23.19 7.09
N LEU A 323 -2.97 21.97 6.87
CA LEU A 323 -2.12 20.77 6.78
C LEU A 323 -1.42 20.64 5.43
N LEU A 324 -2.14 20.87 4.33
CA LEU A 324 -1.63 20.62 2.97
C LEU A 324 -0.86 21.80 2.38
N THR A 325 -1.37 23.01 2.56
CA THR A 325 -0.73 24.21 2.00
C THR A 325 0.22 24.84 3.01
N ASP A 326 -0.24 25.19 4.21
CA ASP A 326 0.57 26.01 5.12
C ASP A 326 1.73 25.19 5.74
N LEU A 327 1.43 23.98 6.23
CA LEU A 327 2.44 23.09 6.81
C LEU A 327 3.25 22.36 5.74
N LEU A 328 2.62 21.53 4.90
CA LEU A 328 3.34 20.67 3.96
C LEU A 328 4.04 21.47 2.84
N ARG A 329 3.35 22.36 2.13
CA ARG A 329 4.00 23.17 1.06
C ARG A 329 4.73 24.39 1.57
N GLY A 330 4.20 25.07 2.59
CA GLY A 330 4.75 26.30 3.15
C GLY A 330 5.96 26.01 4.04
N THR A 331 5.76 25.26 5.13
CA THR A 331 6.81 24.99 6.12
C THR A 331 7.83 23.95 5.64
N TYR A 332 7.37 22.83 5.10
CA TYR A 332 8.24 21.75 4.62
C TYR A 332 8.70 21.93 3.17
N GLY A 333 8.19 22.93 2.45
CA GLY A 333 8.64 23.21 1.10
C GLY A 333 8.28 22.12 0.08
N TYR A 334 7.30 21.24 0.37
CA TYR A 334 6.95 20.13 -0.52
C TYR A 334 6.46 20.63 -1.89
N ARG A 335 6.98 20.02 -2.97
CA ARG A 335 6.70 20.41 -4.37
C ARG A 335 6.13 19.30 -5.24
N GLY A 336 6.13 18.06 -4.77
CA GLY A 336 5.55 16.93 -5.48
C GLY A 336 4.02 16.95 -5.50
N VAL A 337 3.45 15.85 -5.98
CA VAL A 337 1.99 15.66 -6.11
C VAL A 337 1.39 15.42 -4.73
N ILE A 338 0.28 16.09 -4.42
CA ILE A 338 -0.59 15.74 -3.30
C ILE A 338 -1.81 15.00 -3.86
N ILE A 339 -1.90 13.71 -3.58
CA ILE A 339 -2.98 12.84 -4.04
C ILE A 339 -3.89 12.49 -2.87
N SER A 340 -5.20 12.66 -3.01
CA SER A 340 -6.14 12.23 -1.97
C SER A 340 -6.10 10.72 -1.76
N ASP A 341 -6.49 10.28 -0.57
CA ASP A 341 -6.88 8.89 -0.40
C ASP A 341 -8.24 8.62 -1.08
N TRP A 342 -8.63 7.35 -1.14
CA TRP A 342 -9.78 6.86 -1.90
C TRP A 342 -11.11 7.33 -1.31
N ALA A 343 -12.12 7.51 -2.15
CA ALA A 343 -13.52 7.72 -1.74
C ALA A 343 -13.81 8.94 -0.84
N ILE A 344 -12.89 9.89 -0.67
CA ILE A 344 -13.13 11.10 0.13
C ILE A 344 -14.21 12.01 -0.47
N THR A 345 -14.47 11.91 -1.78
CA THR A 345 -15.42 12.77 -2.50
C THR A 345 -16.83 12.19 -2.56
N LYS A 346 -17.01 10.90 -2.22
CA LYS A 346 -18.29 10.20 -2.30
C LYS A 346 -19.30 10.68 -1.26
N ASP A 347 -20.58 10.51 -1.57
CA ASP A 347 -21.66 10.69 -0.60
C ASP A 347 -21.68 9.54 0.40
N CYS A 348 -21.93 9.84 1.67
CA CYS A 348 -22.01 8.87 2.76
C CYS A 348 -23.50 8.67 3.12
N PRO A 349 -24.19 7.70 2.51
CA PRO A 349 -25.59 7.39 2.83
C PRO A 349 -25.71 6.76 4.23
N VAL A 350 -26.93 6.43 4.68
CA VAL A 350 -27.15 5.81 5.98
C VAL A 350 -26.36 4.51 6.16
N GLU A 351 -26.20 3.72 5.10
CA GLU A 351 -25.41 2.48 5.12
C GLU A 351 -23.89 2.73 5.26
N CYS A 352 -23.41 3.95 4.98
CA CYS A 352 -22.03 4.37 5.24
C CYS A 352 -21.81 4.70 6.72
N ILE A 353 -22.81 5.28 7.37
CA ILE A 353 -22.75 5.77 8.75
C ILE A 353 -23.12 4.68 9.77
N ALA A 354 -24.21 3.96 9.50
CA ALA A 354 -24.85 3.03 10.43
C ALA A 354 -25.46 1.82 9.68
N PRO A 355 -24.64 0.98 9.03
CA PRO A 355 -25.12 -0.25 8.41
C PRO A 355 -25.68 -1.23 9.45
N SER A 356 -26.59 -2.10 9.00
CA SER A 356 -27.24 -3.12 9.85
C SER A 356 -27.12 -4.52 9.24
N ALA A 357 -27.63 -5.53 9.95
CA ALA A 357 -27.70 -6.89 9.42
C ALA A 357 -28.61 -6.98 8.17
N GLU A 358 -29.71 -6.23 8.15
CA GLU A 358 -30.64 -6.16 7.02
C GLU A 358 -30.07 -5.36 5.84
N LYS A 359 -29.22 -4.36 6.14
CA LYS A 359 -28.58 -3.48 5.15
C LYS A 359 -27.10 -3.28 5.48
N PRO A 360 -26.25 -4.29 5.21
CA PRO A 360 -24.81 -4.15 5.44
C PRO A 360 -24.20 -3.18 4.43
N GLN A 361 -23.13 -2.51 4.83
CA GLN A 361 -22.36 -1.65 3.94
C GLN A 361 -21.69 -2.49 2.85
N THR A 362 -21.88 -2.11 1.60
CA THR A 362 -21.20 -2.70 0.44
C THR A 362 -20.04 -1.81 -0.02
N SER A 363 -19.19 -2.31 -0.91
CA SER A 363 -18.11 -1.52 -1.51
C SER A 363 -18.61 -0.29 -2.29
N ALA A 364 -19.88 -0.28 -2.72
CA ALA A 364 -20.48 0.88 -3.39
C ALA A 364 -20.82 2.01 -2.41
N ALA A 365 -21.11 1.67 -1.16
CA ALA A 365 -21.52 2.60 -0.10
C ALA A 365 -20.36 2.98 0.86
N ILE A 366 -19.11 2.67 0.53
CA ILE A 366 -17.95 3.23 1.23
C ILE A 366 -17.78 4.70 0.82
N ALA A 367 -17.56 5.57 1.79
CA ALA A 367 -17.28 6.97 1.59
C ALA A 367 -16.52 7.50 2.81
N MET A 368 -15.59 8.43 2.59
CA MET A 368 -14.82 9.05 3.66
C MET A 368 -14.81 10.61 3.58
N PRO A 369 -15.97 11.29 3.39
CA PRO A 369 -16.04 12.74 3.28
C PRO A 369 -16.06 13.43 4.67
N TRP A 370 -15.14 13.06 5.57
CA TRP A 370 -15.25 13.42 6.99
C TRP A 370 -15.17 14.93 7.23
N GLY A 371 -16.18 15.46 7.92
CA GLY A 371 -16.38 16.88 8.23
C GLY A 371 -16.93 17.71 7.07
N VAL A 372 -17.24 17.08 5.94
CA VAL A 372 -17.82 17.69 4.74
C VAL A 372 -18.93 16.83 4.12
N GLU A 373 -19.55 15.98 4.94
CA GLU A 373 -20.62 15.06 4.55
C GLU A 373 -21.79 15.81 3.89
N GLU A 374 -22.11 17.01 4.38
CA GLU A 374 -23.22 17.84 3.89
C GLU A 374 -22.90 18.63 2.60
N LEU A 375 -21.63 18.70 2.19
CA LEU A 375 -21.26 19.39 0.95
C LEU A 375 -21.63 18.53 -0.27
N SER A 376 -22.06 19.17 -1.36
CA SER A 376 -22.19 18.47 -2.64
C SER A 376 -20.82 17.98 -3.13
N GLN A 377 -20.79 16.97 -4.00
CA GLN A 377 -19.53 16.49 -4.59
C GLN A 377 -18.75 17.64 -5.25
N VAL A 378 -19.42 18.53 -6.01
CA VAL A 378 -18.82 19.73 -6.62
C VAL A 378 -18.10 20.60 -5.57
N GLN A 379 -18.76 20.85 -4.43
CA GLN A 379 -18.17 21.62 -3.33
C GLN A 379 -17.00 20.87 -2.65
N ARG A 380 -17.08 19.54 -2.51
CA ARG A 380 -15.98 18.73 -1.96
C ARG A 380 -14.75 18.78 -2.88
N PHE A 381 -14.91 18.61 -4.19
CA PHE A 381 -13.81 18.76 -5.16
C PHE A 381 -13.17 20.15 -5.08
N ALA A 382 -13.97 21.22 -5.08
CA ALA A 382 -13.47 22.58 -4.92
C ALA A 382 -12.68 22.75 -3.62
N LYS A 383 -13.24 22.30 -2.49
CA LYS A 383 -12.58 22.40 -1.19
C LYS A 383 -11.26 21.62 -1.13
N GLY A 384 -11.19 20.46 -1.77
CA GLY A 384 -9.97 19.66 -1.86
C GLY A 384 -8.86 20.34 -2.67
N VAL A 385 -9.19 20.88 -3.85
CA VAL A 385 -8.23 21.61 -4.69
C VAL A 385 -7.73 22.88 -4.00
N GLU A 386 -8.63 23.63 -3.36
CA GLU A 386 -8.29 24.84 -2.60
C GLU A 386 -7.49 24.54 -1.32
N ALA A 387 -7.65 23.36 -0.73
CA ALA A 387 -6.82 22.91 0.38
C ALA A 387 -5.38 22.60 -0.07
N GLY A 388 -5.20 22.13 -1.31
CA GLY A 388 -3.90 21.87 -1.91
C GLY A 388 -3.77 20.52 -2.64
N LEU A 389 -4.85 19.75 -2.75
CA LEU A 389 -4.85 18.51 -3.55
C LEU A 389 -4.54 18.83 -5.02
N ASP A 390 -3.69 18.01 -5.63
CA ASP A 390 -3.43 18.03 -7.07
C ASP A 390 -4.20 16.91 -7.78
N GLN A 391 -4.42 15.78 -7.11
CA GLN A 391 -5.01 14.58 -7.70
C GLN A 391 -6.01 13.88 -6.74
N PHE A 392 -7.04 13.24 -7.27
CA PHE A 392 -8.08 12.55 -6.49
C PHE A 392 -8.02 11.03 -6.65
N GLY A 393 -7.67 10.32 -5.57
CA GLY A 393 -7.63 8.87 -5.48
C GLY A 393 -9.00 8.21 -5.55
N GLY A 394 -9.12 7.16 -6.37
CA GLY A 394 -10.34 6.35 -6.49
C GLY A 394 -11.46 7.00 -7.28
N VAL A 395 -11.15 8.01 -8.09
CA VAL A 395 -12.10 8.73 -8.95
C VAL A 395 -11.73 8.51 -10.41
N ASP A 396 -12.70 8.12 -11.23
CA ASP A 396 -12.59 8.01 -12.69
C ASP A 396 -13.61 8.88 -13.45
N ASP A 397 -14.53 9.54 -12.73
CA ASP A 397 -15.49 10.51 -13.27
C ASP A 397 -15.07 11.96 -12.90
N PRO A 398 -14.62 12.77 -13.88
CA PRO A 398 -14.20 14.16 -13.64
C PRO A 398 -15.36 15.17 -13.55
N THR A 399 -16.62 14.75 -13.76
CA THR A 399 -17.77 15.65 -13.97
C THR A 399 -17.93 16.68 -12.85
N ALA A 400 -17.81 16.26 -11.59
CA ALA A 400 -18.00 17.16 -10.45
C ALA A 400 -16.87 18.21 -10.32
N LEU A 401 -15.62 17.85 -10.68
CA LEU A 401 -14.52 18.81 -10.70
C LEU A 401 -14.65 19.78 -11.88
N LEU A 402 -15.07 19.30 -13.05
CA LEU A 402 -15.34 20.15 -14.21
C LEU A 402 -16.45 21.17 -13.89
N ALA A 403 -17.54 20.72 -13.26
CA ALA A 403 -18.60 21.60 -12.79
C ALA A 403 -18.08 22.66 -11.80
N ALA A 404 -17.17 22.30 -10.89
CA ALA A 404 -16.59 23.26 -9.95
C ALA A 404 -15.81 24.38 -10.66
N VAL A 405 -15.13 24.07 -11.77
CA VAL A 405 -14.43 25.08 -12.59
C VAL A 405 -15.44 25.95 -13.36
N HIS A 406 -16.44 25.35 -14.01
CA HIS A 406 -17.48 26.09 -14.74
C HIS A 406 -18.32 27.00 -13.84
N GLU A 407 -18.57 26.59 -12.60
CA GLU A 407 -19.24 27.41 -11.58
C GLU A 407 -18.34 28.53 -11.00
N GLY A 408 -17.07 28.62 -11.43
CA GLY A 408 -16.11 29.61 -10.96
C GLY A 408 -15.61 29.37 -9.53
N ARG A 409 -15.79 28.17 -8.97
CA ARG A 409 -15.30 27.80 -7.63
C ARG A 409 -13.80 27.55 -7.61
N ILE A 410 -13.24 27.16 -8.75
CA ILE A 410 -11.82 26.89 -8.96
C ILE A 410 -11.40 27.60 -10.25
N SER A 411 -10.28 28.31 -10.23
CA SER A 411 -9.73 28.91 -11.45
C SER A 411 -9.03 27.87 -12.31
N GLU A 412 -9.06 28.04 -13.65
CA GLU A 412 -8.29 27.18 -14.56
C GLU A 412 -6.78 27.25 -14.26
N ALA A 413 -6.25 28.40 -13.83
CA ALA A 413 -4.86 28.53 -13.41
C ALA A 413 -4.50 27.59 -12.25
N ARG A 414 -5.41 27.39 -11.29
CA ARG A 414 -5.19 26.43 -10.18
C ARG A 414 -5.22 24.98 -10.68
N ILE A 415 -6.05 24.67 -11.67
CA ILE A 415 -6.05 23.38 -12.38
C ILE A 415 -4.70 23.17 -13.08
N ASP A 416 -4.22 24.15 -13.84
CA ASP A 416 -2.94 24.09 -14.56
C ASP A 416 -1.75 23.81 -13.63
N GLU A 417 -1.73 24.43 -12.46
CA GLU A 417 -0.69 24.17 -11.45
C GLU A 417 -0.70 22.72 -10.95
N SER A 418 -1.88 22.10 -10.78
CA SER A 418 -2.01 20.70 -10.36
C SER A 418 -1.60 19.74 -11.49
N VAL A 419 -2.11 19.99 -12.69
CA VAL A 419 -1.81 19.19 -13.89
C VAL A 419 -0.32 19.26 -14.21
N ARG A 420 0.31 20.43 -14.05
CA ARG A 420 1.77 20.60 -14.16
C ARG A 420 2.54 19.60 -13.28
N ARG A 421 2.17 19.46 -12.00
CA ARG A 421 2.85 18.51 -11.08
C ARG A 421 2.67 17.05 -11.49
N ILE A 422 1.46 16.69 -11.93
CA ILE A 422 1.13 15.32 -12.34
C ILE A 422 1.87 14.95 -13.63
N LEU A 423 1.89 15.85 -14.61
CA LEU A 423 2.56 15.62 -15.89
C LEU A 423 4.10 15.68 -15.76
N TRP A 424 4.63 16.54 -14.90
CA TRP A 424 6.06 16.57 -14.56
C TRP A 424 6.54 15.18 -14.14
N LEU A 425 5.79 14.52 -13.25
CA LEU A 425 6.10 13.17 -12.79
C LEU A 425 6.19 12.16 -13.94
N LYS A 426 5.29 12.26 -14.93
CA LYS A 426 5.27 11.38 -16.10
C LYS A 426 6.48 11.63 -17.01
N PHE A 427 6.88 12.88 -17.20
CA PHE A 427 8.11 13.21 -17.93
C PHE A 427 9.36 12.71 -17.22
N GLU A 428 9.47 12.87 -15.89
CA GLU A 428 10.62 12.36 -15.12
C GLU A 428 10.76 10.84 -15.20
N LEU A 429 9.64 10.12 -15.28
CA LEU A 429 9.58 8.67 -15.46
C LEU A 429 9.85 8.20 -16.90
N GLY A 430 10.03 9.13 -17.85
CA GLY A 430 10.22 8.81 -19.27
C GLY A 430 8.97 8.24 -19.95
N LEU A 431 7.78 8.40 -19.36
CA LEU A 431 6.55 7.77 -19.87
C LEU A 431 6.12 8.29 -21.25
N PHE A 432 6.38 9.56 -21.53
CA PHE A 432 6.13 10.15 -22.86
C PHE A 432 7.08 9.59 -23.93
N ASP A 433 8.21 9.05 -23.48
CA ASP A 433 9.31 8.65 -24.34
C ASP A 433 9.20 7.16 -24.66
N ASP A 434 9.07 6.31 -23.65
CA ASP A 434 8.79 4.88 -23.79
C ASP A 434 7.99 4.32 -22.59
N PRO A 435 6.65 4.16 -22.70
CA PRO A 435 5.80 3.66 -21.64
C PRO A 435 5.70 2.13 -21.62
N TYR A 436 6.27 1.44 -22.61
CA TYR A 436 6.09 0.00 -22.79
C TYR A 436 7.17 -0.79 -22.06
N VAL A 437 6.85 -2.04 -21.72
CA VAL A 437 7.77 -2.98 -21.09
C VAL A 437 7.84 -4.28 -21.88
N ASP A 438 8.94 -5.01 -21.75
CA ASP A 438 9.12 -6.32 -22.39
C ASP A 438 8.49 -7.44 -21.52
N PRO A 439 7.42 -8.13 -21.99
CA PRO A 439 6.81 -9.22 -21.25
C PRO A 439 7.74 -10.41 -20.97
N ASP A 440 8.70 -10.71 -21.87
CA ASP A 440 9.62 -11.82 -21.67
C ASP A 440 10.64 -11.48 -20.59
N ARG A 441 11.09 -10.22 -20.55
CA ARG A 441 11.91 -9.70 -19.45
C ARG A 441 11.18 -9.74 -18.11
N ALA A 442 9.87 -9.49 -18.09
CA ALA A 442 9.06 -9.55 -16.87
C ALA A 442 9.14 -10.92 -16.18
N ASN A 443 9.09 -12.01 -16.95
CA ASN A 443 9.22 -13.38 -16.42
C ASN A 443 10.60 -13.71 -15.84
N ILE A 444 11.63 -12.97 -16.23
CA ILE A 444 13.00 -13.17 -15.72
C ILE A 444 13.20 -12.41 -14.41
N VAL A 445 12.62 -11.20 -14.32
CA VAL A 445 12.88 -10.27 -13.20
C VAL A 445 11.93 -10.54 -12.01
N VAL A 446 10.63 -10.69 -12.28
CA VAL A 446 9.64 -10.88 -11.21
C VAL A 446 9.77 -12.28 -10.65
N GLY A 447 9.99 -12.37 -9.33
CA GLY A 447 10.21 -13.65 -8.66
C GLY A 447 11.61 -14.24 -8.92
N ASP A 448 12.59 -13.43 -9.32
CA ASP A 448 13.99 -13.86 -9.44
C ASP A 448 14.44 -14.53 -8.12
N GLN A 449 15.06 -15.72 -8.23
CA GLN A 449 15.49 -16.51 -7.08
C GLN A 449 16.48 -15.76 -6.17
N LYS A 450 17.28 -14.85 -6.71
CA LYS A 450 18.20 -14.00 -5.94
C LYS A 450 17.42 -12.97 -5.12
N PHE A 451 16.37 -12.38 -5.70
CA PHE A 451 15.48 -11.46 -4.98
C PHE A 451 14.77 -12.20 -3.85
N GLN A 452 14.22 -13.39 -4.14
CA GLN A 452 13.59 -14.21 -3.11
C GLN A 452 14.60 -14.67 -2.04
N ALA A 453 15.85 -14.96 -2.40
CA ALA A 453 16.87 -15.34 -1.42
C ALA A 453 17.21 -14.21 -0.43
N GLU A 454 17.26 -12.95 -0.90
CA GLU A 454 17.43 -11.79 -0.01
C GLU A 454 16.17 -11.56 0.85
N ALA A 455 14.98 -11.72 0.27
CA ALA A 455 13.72 -11.65 0.99
C ALA A 455 13.63 -12.71 2.10
N ASP A 456 14.01 -13.96 1.81
CA ASP A 456 14.10 -15.05 2.78
C ASP A 456 15.12 -14.74 3.89
N ALA A 457 16.24 -14.09 3.55
CA ALA A 457 17.22 -13.66 4.55
C ALA A 457 16.63 -12.57 5.46
N ALA A 458 15.88 -11.63 4.91
CA ALA A 458 15.13 -10.64 5.68
C ALA A 458 14.09 -11.32 6.60
N GLN A 459 13.34 -12.31 6.12
CA GLN A 459 12.39 -13.10 6.95
C GLN A 459 13.04 -13.81 8.12
N ARG A 460 14.26 -14.34 7.95
CA ARG A 460 15.01 -14.93 9.06
C ARG A 460 15.44 -13.86 10.07
N ARG A 461 16.01 -12.75 9.57
CA ARG A 461 16.53 -11.66 10.40
C ARG A 461 15.42 -10.91 11.16
N SER A 462 14.22 -10.75 10.58
CA SER A 462 13.13 -9.96 11.16
C SER A 462 12.45 -10.58 12.37
N GLN A 463 12.59 -11.89 12.55
CA GLN A 463 11.99 -12.58 13.70
C GLN A 463 12.61 -12.10 15.02
N VAL A 464 11.77 -12.01 16.06
CA VAL A 464 12.18 -11.59 17.41
C VAL A 464 12.01 -12.76 18.37
N LEU A 465 13.11 -13.20 18.99
CA LEU A 465 13.07 -14.21 20.05
C LEU A 465 12.86 -13.53 21.40
N LEU A 466 11.68 -13.64 22.00
CA LEU A 466 11.36 -13.01 23.29
C LEU A 466 11.71 -13.89 24.48
N GLU A 467 11.51 -15.20 24.36
CA GLU A 467 11.77 -16.18 25.41
C GLU A 467 12.52 -17.39 24.83
N ASN A 468 13.51 -17.91 25.56
CA ASN A 468 14.18 -19.18 25.24
C ASN A 468 14.61 -19.87 26.53
N ARG A 469 13.64 -20.39 27.29
CA ARG A 469 13.90 -20.91 28.62
C ARG A 469 14.59 -22.28 28.55
N GLY A 470 15.60 -22.45 29.40
CA GLY A 470 16.50 -23.62 29.43
C GLY A 470 17.12 -23.98 28.09
N ASN A 471 17.36 -22.96 27.24
CA ASN A 471 18.06 -23.09 25.98
C ASN A 471 17.44 -24.15 25.05
N LEU A 472 16.10 -24.16 24.94
CA LEU A 472 15.39 -25.07 24.06
C LEU A 472 15.81 -24.87 22.59
N LEU A 473 15.97 -23.62 22.17
CA LEU A 473 16.50 -23.28 20.85
C LEU A 473 18.04 -23.12 20.90
N PRO A 474 18.77 -23.63 19.90
CA PRO A 474 18.28 -24.32 18.70
C PRO A 474 17.81 -25.76 18.98
N LEU A 475 16.68 -26.13 18.38
CA LEU A 475 16.05 -27.43 18.51
C LEU A 475 16.70 -28.45 17.55
N LYS A 476 17.10 -29.61 18.09
CA LYS A 476 17.60 -30.75 17.29
C LYS A 476 16.43 -31.57 16.74
N PRO A 477 16.61 -32.29 15.62
CA PRO A 477 15.60 -33.20 15.08
C PRO A 477 15.03 -34.15 16.14
N SER A 478 13.70 -34.19 16.25
CA SER A 478 12.94 -34.96 17.24
C SER A 478 11.51 -35.22 16.72
N LYS A 479 10.64 -35.85 17.54
CA LYS A 479 9.21 -35.89 17.26
C LYS A 479 8.56 -34.56 17.61
N VAL A 480 7.73 -34.03 16.71
CA VAL A 480 7.06 -32.74 16.90
C VAL A 480 5.58 -32.80 16.56
N TRP A 481 4.79 -32.10 17.36
CA TRP A 481 3.40 -31.81 17.07
C TRP A 481 3.26 -30.38 16.55
N LEU A 482 2.42 -30.18 15.54
CA LEU A 482 2.33 -28.92 14.80
C LEU A 482 0.92 -28.33 14.87
N HIS A 483 0.83 -27.01 15.04
CA HIS A 483 -0.39 -26.24 14.77
C HIS A 483 -0.08 -25.08 13.84
N ARG A 484 -0.74 -25.05 12.67
CA ARG A 484 -0.56 -24.03 11.61
C ARG A 484 0.89 -23.85 11.14
N VAL A 485 1.63 -24.95 11.06
CA VAL A 485 2.97 -25.00 10.46
C VAL A 485 2.97 -26.11 9.41
N ASP A 486 3.50 -25.84 8.22
CA ASP A 486 3.61 -26.82 7.15
C ASP A 486 4.48 -28.02 7.54
N ALA A 487 3.84 -29.17 7.67
CA ALA A 487 4.49 -30.43 8.02
C ALA A 487 5.55 -30.85 6.98
N ALA A 488 5.43 -30.47 5.70
CA ALA A 488 6.43 -30.77 4.68
C ALA A 488 7.75 -30.02 4.96
N VAL A 489 7.67 -28.74 5.34
CA VAL A 489 8.84 -27.94 5.73
C VAL A 489 9.53 -28.54 6.96
N VAL A 490 8.75 -28.93 7.97
CA VAL A 490 9.26 -29.50 9.22
C VAL A 490 9.93 -30.86 8.98
N ARG A 491 9.33 -31.73 8.14
CA ARG A 491 9.95 -33.00 7.73
C ARG A 491 11.25 -32.78 6.94
N ALA A 492 11.27 -31.79 6.03
CA ALA A 492 12.48 -31.41 5.30
C ALA A 492 13.58 -30.86 6.21
N ALA A 493 13.22 -30.33 7.40
CA ALA A 493 14.17 -29.94 8.43
C ALA A 493 14.72 -31.12 9.27
N GLY A 494 14.22 -32.34 9.03
CA GLY A 494 14.69 -33.59 9.65
C GLY A 494 13.82 -34.11 10.80
N PHE A 495 12.68 -33.48 11.08
CA PHE A 495 11.82 -33.83 12.20
C PHE A 495 10.76 -34.88 11.83
N THR A 496 10.32 -35.65 12.83
CA THR A 496 9.20 -36.58 12.69
C THR A 496 7.92 -35.89 13.16
N VAL A 497 6.96 -35.66 12.27
CA VAL A 497 5.67 -35.05 12.62
C VAL A 497 4.72 -36.12 13.16
N VAL A 498 4.11 -35.87 14.32
CA VAL A 498 3.11 -36.74 14.97
C VAL A 498 1.76 -36.03 15.08
N ASP A 499 0.67 -36.81 15.17
CA ASP A 499 -0.71 -36.30 15.18
C ASP A 499 -1.22 -35.94 16.59
N ASP A 500 -0.56 -36.45 17.64
CA ASP A 500 -0.92 -36.23 19.05
C ASP A 500 0.24 -35.58 19.83
N PRO A 501 0.02 -34.46 20.56
CA PRO A 501 1.02 -33.87 21.44
C PRO A 501 1.67 -34.87 22.41
N ALA A 502 0.95 -35.90 22.88
CA ALA A 502 1.46 -36.91 23.80
C ALA A 502 2.54 -37.82 23.18
N GLN A 503 2.68 -37.82 21.85
CA GLN A 503 3.69 -38.57 21.11
C GLN A 503 4.90 -37.70 20.72
N ALA A 504 4.82 -36.39 20.93
CA ALA A 504 5.85 -35.44 20.56
C ALA A 504 6.88 -35.26 21.69
N ASP A 505 8.08 -34.82 21.32
CA ASP A 505 9.07 -34.33 22.27
C ASP A 505 8.88 -32.81 22.51
N VAL A 506 8.41 -32.09 21.48
CA VAL A 506 8.18 -30.64 21.47
C VAL A 506 6.97 -30.31 20.59
N ALA A 507 6.18 -29.30 20.97
CA ALA A 507 5.15 -28.73 20.10
C ALA A 507 5.63 -27.43 19.43
N ILE A 508 5.27 -27.21 18.17
CA ILE A 508 5.48 -25.95 17.44
C ILE A 508 4.11 -25.41 17.06
N VAL A 509 3.74 -24.29 17.67
CA VAL A 509 2.41 -23.68 17.54
C VAL A 509 2.57 -22.30 16.94
N ARG A 510 1.99 -22.09 15.75
CA ARG A 510 1.95 -20.78 15.09
C ARG A 510 0.55 -20.17 15.23
N THR A 511 0.49 -18.92 15.67
CA THR A 511 -0.76 -18.18 15.91
C THR A 511 -0.67 -16.78 15.32
N GLN A 512 -1.79 -16.06 15.35
CA GLN A 512 -1.85 -14.64 14.99
C GLN A 512 -2.12 -13.78 16.22
N THR A 513 -2.03 -12.47 16.06
CA THR A 513 -2.49 -11.52 17.09
C THR A 513 -4.00 -11.68 17.28
N PRO A 514 -4.50 -11.80 18.52
CA PRO A 514 -5.94 -11.83 18.79
C PRO A 514 -6.66 -10.60 18.22
N SER A 515 -7.94 -10.77 17.89
CA SER A 515 -8.79 -9.71 17.37
C SER A 515 -10.26 -9.99 17.65
N GLU A 516 -11.09 -8.97 17.50
CA GLU A 516 -12.54 -9.03 17.51
C GLU A 516 -13.12 -8.58 16.17
N LYS A 517 -14.37 -8.96 15.93
CA LYS A 517 -15.20 -8.41 14.86
C LYS A 517 -16.26 -7.51 15.49
N LEU A 518 -15.87 -6.27 15.79
CA LEU A 518 -16.73 -5.30 16.47
C LEU A 518 -17.78 -4.71 15.53
N HIS A 519 -17.44 -4.54 14.25
CA HIS A 519 -18.30 -3.89 13.26
C HIS A 519 -18.62 -4.80 12.05
N PRO A 520 -19.33 -5.93 12.24
CA PRO A 520 -19.54 -6.96 11.21
C PRO A 520 -20.36 -6.50 9.99
N HIS A 521 -21.03 -5.36 10.07
CA HIS A 521 -21.87 -4.82 9.00
C HIS A 521 -21.21 -3.71 8.19
N HIS A 522 -20.04 -3.21 8.64
CA HIS A 522 -19.24 -2.28 7.87
C HIS A 522 -18.35 -3.04 6.89
N PHE A 523 -18.09 -2.47 5.71
CA PHE A 523 -17.32 -3.16 4.67
C PHE A 523 -15.89 -3.44 5.15
N PHE A 524 -15.21 -2.44 5.71
CA PHE A 524 -13.86 -2.60 6.27
C PHE A 524 -13.88 -3.22 7.66
N GLY A 525 -14.75 -2.76 8.56
CA GLY A 525 -14.88 -3.33 9.92
C GLY A 525 -15.17 -4.84 9.97
N ALA A 526 -15.82 -5.41 8.96
CA ALA A 526 -16.04 -6.86 8.87
C ALA A 526 -14.80 -7.68 8.44
N ARG A 527 -13.72 -6.99 8.01
CA ARG A 527 -12.54 -7.56 7.34
C ARG A 527 -11.21 -7.16 7.99
N GLN A 528 -11.17 -6.05 8.72
CA GLN A 528 -10.01 -5.59 9.48
C GLN A 528 -9.96 -6.28 10.85
N HIS A 529 -8.77 -6.38 11.43
CA HIS A 529 -8.60 -6.86 12.78
C HIS A 529 -8.74 -5.69 13.76
N GLU A 530 -9.73 -5.75 14.65
CA GLU A 530 -10.06 -4.69 15.60
C GLU A 530 -10.06 -5.20 17.04
N GLY A 531 -10.19 -4.30 18.01
CA GLY A 531 -10.50 -4.64 19.40
C GLY A 531 -9.36 -5.33 20.14
N ARG A 532 -9.69 -6.38 20.89
CA ARG A 532 -8.80 -7.06 21.85
C ARG A 532 -7.47 -7.52 21.25
N LEU A 533 -6.44 -7.55 22.09
CA LEU A 533 -5.07 -7.96 21.77
C LEU A 533 -4.57 -9.14 22.63
N ASP A 534 -5.33 -9.56 23.63
CA ASP A 534 -5.01 -10.65 24.56
C ASP A 534 -5.57 -12.00 24.10
N PHE A 535 -4.95 -13.11 24.48
CA PHE A 535 -5.54 -14.45 24.29
C PHE A 535 -6.55 -14.72 25.42
N ARG A 536 -7.69 -15.40 25.18
CA ARG A 536 -8.69 -15.74 26.22
C ARG A 536 -9.12 -17.20 26.12
N ASP A 537 -9.61 -17.74 27.23
CA ASP A 537 -10.24 -19.07 27.25
C ASP A 537 -11.39 -19.12 26.24
N GLY A 538 -11.45 -20.22 25.48
CA GLY A 538 -12.39 -20.40 24.36
C GLY A 538 -11.83 -19.98 22.99
N ASP A 539 -10.75 -19.19 22.94
CA ASP A 539 -10.07 -18.91 21.66
C ASP A 539 -9.39 -20.18 21.13
N ALA A 540 -9.62 -20.52 19.87
CA ALA A 540 -9.06 -21.73 19.26
C ALA A 540 -7.53 -21.82 19.41
N ASP A 541 -6.81 -20.72 19.14
CA ASP A 541 -5.34 -20.70 19.23
C ASP A 541 -4.86 -20.77 20.70
N TYR A 542 -5.59 -20.20 21.65
CA TYR A 542 -5.21 -20.27 23.06
C TYR A 542 -5.45 -21.66 23.65
N GLU A 543 -6.56 -22.31 23.29
CA GLU A 543 -6.84 -23.70 23.71
C GLU A 543 -5.77 -24.67 23.19
N VAL A 544 -5.31 -24.46 21.95
CA VAL A 544 -4.18 -25.19 21.37
C VAL A 544 -2.89 -24.98 22.17
N ILE A 545 -2.55 -23.73 22.50
CA ILE A 545 -1.36 -23.42 23.31
C ILE A 545 -1.45 -24.11 24.67
N LYS A 546 -2.60 -24.04 25.35
CA LYS A 546 -2.80 -24.71 26.65
C LYS A 546 -2.62 -26.23 26.53
N LYS A 547 -3.26 -26.87 25.54
CA LYS A 547 -3.17 -28.31 25.30
C LYS A 547 -1.73 -28.76 25.03
N ALA A 548 -1.01 -28.02 24.18
CA ALA A 548 0.38 -28.33 23.88
C ALA A 548 1.26 -28.18 25.13
N ALA A 549 1.17 -27.02 25.80
CA ALA A 549 2.00 -26.69 26.95
C ALA A 549 1.73 -27.56 28.19
N SER A 550 0.54 -28.13 28.34
CA SER A 550 0.26 -29.11 29.41
C SER A 550 0.88 -30.49 29.16
N THR A 551 1.37 -30.74 27.94
CA THR A 551 1.81 -32.08 27.50
C THR A 551 3.32 -32.11 27.24
N VAL A 552 3.85 -31.12 26.52
CA VAL A 552 5.24 -31.07 26.07
C VAL A 552 5.78 -29.62 26.14
N PRO A 553 7.10 -29.41 26.13
CA PRO A 553 7.66 -28.09 25.87
C PRO A 553 7.14 -27.53 24.55
N THR A 554 6.63 -26.29 24.59
CA THR A 554 5.99 -25.66 23.42
C THR A 554 6.77 -24.45 22.95
N ILE A 555 7.04 -24.39 21.64
CA ILE A 555 7.50 -23.21 20.93
C ILE A 555 6.26 -22.51 20.38
N VAL A 556 6.04 -21.26 20.76
CA VAL A 556 4.95 -20.43 20.22
C VAL A 556 5.53 -19.37 19.30
N VAL A 557 4.98 -19.28 18.08
CA VAL A 557 5.32 -18.26 17.08
C VAL A 557 4.08 -17.42 16.85
N VAL A 558 4.15 -16.12 17.14
CA VAL A 558 3.04 -15.19 16.92
C VAL A 558 3.34 -14.35 15.68
N ASP A 559 2.55 -14.52 14.62
CA ASP A 559 2.49 -13.57 13.52
C ASP A 559 1.80 -12.29 14.00
N MET A 560 2.58 -11.23 14.15
CA MET A 560 2.18 -10.04 14.88
C MET A 560 1.91 -8.88 13.92
N ASP A 561 0.63 -8.58 13.69
CA ASP A 561 0.21 -7.40 12.93
C ASP A 561 0.05 -6.15 13.82
N ARG A 562 -0.18 -6.37 15.11
CA ARG A 562 -0.43 -5.36 16.14
C ARG A 562 0.19 -5.81 17.47
N PRO A 563 0.50 -4.90 18.42
CA PRO A 563 1.12 -5.22 19.70
C PRO A 563 0.28 -6.17 20.59
N ALA A 564 0.44 -7.48 20.39
CA ALA A 564 -0.33 -8.50 21.13
C ALA A 564 0.04 -8.53 22.62
N ILE A 565 -0.95 -8.82 23.48
CA ILE A 565 -0.74 -9.05 24.91
C ILE A 565 -0.38 -10.51 25.11
N LEU A 566 0.89 -10.78 25.45
CA LEU A 566 1.42 -12.15 25.57
C LEU A 566 1.45 -12.67 27.02
N THR A 567 0.89 -11.92 27.97
CA THR A 567 1.02 -12.17 29.43
C THR A 567 0.60 -13.58 29.81
N ASN A 568 -0.51 -14.08 29.26
CA ASN A 568 -1.07 -15.38 29.58
C ASN A 568 -0.50 -16.55 28.76
N ILE A 569 0.30 -16.29 27.73
CA ILE A 569 0.98 -17.35 26.97
C ILE A 569 2.48 -17.43 27.29
N LYS A 570 3.06 -16.37 27.87
CA LYS A 570 4.49 -16.28 28.21
C LYS A 570 4.95 -17.45 29.06
N ASP A 571 4.20 -17.84 30.08
CA ASP A 571 4.49 -18.97 30.97
C ASP A 571 4.31 -20.34 30.30
N LYS A 572 3.49 -20.42 29.26
CA LYS A 572 3.17 -21.64 28.49
C LYS A 572 4.13 -21.89 27.32
N ALA A 573 4.86 -20.87 26.89
CA ALA A 573 5.84 -20.97 25.81
C ALA A 573 7.26 -21.17 26.34
N ARG A 574 7.88 -22.34 26.12
CA ARG A 574 9.29 -22.58 26.46
C ARG A 574 10.22 -21.74 25.59
N ALA A 575 9.85 -21.53 24.33
CA ALA A 575 10.38 -20.48 23.49
C ALA A 575 9.24 -19.67 22.86
N LEU A 576 9.40 -18.36 22.76
CA LEU A 576 8.42 -17.43 22.23
C LEU A 576 9.06 -16.59 21.13
N LEU A 577 8.59 -16.77 19.91
CA LEU A 577 9.02 -16.02 18.73
C LEU A 577 7.89 -15.10 18.27
N VAL A 578 8.27 -13.91 17.81
CA VAL A 578 7.40 -13.01 17.05
C VAL A 578 7.89 -13.00 15.60
N ALA A 579 6.96 -13.14 14.67
CA ALA A 579 7.18 -12.99 13.25
C ALA A 579 6.35 -11.83 12.72
N PHE A 580 6.91 -11.05 11.81
CA PHE A 580 6.23 -9.94 11.14
C PHE A 580 6.10 -10.26 9.65
N GLY A 581 5.52 -11.43 9.35
CA GLY A 581 5.54 -12.02 8.00
C GLY A 581 6.81 -12.83 7.74
N ALA A 582 6.71 -14.15 7.86
CA ALA A 582 7.79 -15.08 7.56
C ALA A 582 7.24 -16.42 7.06
N SER A 583 7.93 -17.05 6.12
CA SER A 583 7.59 -18.43 5.72
C SER A 583 7.85 -19.41 6.86
N ASP A 584 7.15 -20.56 6.85
CA ASP A 584 7.43 -21.64 7.81
C ASP A 584 8.88 -22.12 7.71
N LYS A 585 9.48 -22.04 6.52
CA LYS A 585 10.90 -22.34 6.33
C LYS A 585 11.79 -21.36 7.08
N ALA A 586 11.52 -20.05 6.97
CA ALA A 586 12.27 -19.03 7.70
C ALA A 586 12.12 -19.20 9.22
N VAL A 587 10.93 -19.55 9.71
CA VAL A 587 10.69 -19.88 11.12
C VAL A 587 11.50 -21.11 11.53
N MET A 588 11.46 -22.18 10.75
CA MET A 588 12.21 -23.41 11.04
C MET A 588 13.73 -23.21 10.96
N ASP A 589 14.23 -22.32 10.10
CA ASP A 589 15.65 -21.96 10.05
C ASP A 589 16.10 -21.30 11.38
N ILE A 590 15.22 -20.53 12.05
CA ILE A 590 15.49 -19.98 13.40
C ILE A 590 15.38 -21.08 14.46
N VAL A 591 14.30 -21.86 14.45
CA VAL A 591 14.07 -22.94 15.42
C VAL A 591 15.23 -23.94 15.43
N THR A 592 15.77 -24.28 14.27
CA THR A 592 16.89 -25.24 14.13
C THR A 592 18.28 -24.62 14.27
N GLY A 593 18.38 -23.30 14.42
CA GLY A 593 19.65 -22.58 14.50
C GLY A 593 20.43 -22.51 13.18
N ARG A 594 19.81 -22.82 12.04
CA ARG A 594 20.38 -22.59 10.69
C ARG A 594 20.52 -21.09 10.40
N ALA A 595 19.72 -20.27 11.07
CA ALA A 595 19.85 -18.83 11.08
C ALA A 595 19.55 -18.27 12.47
N ARG A 596 19.78 -16.97 12.65
CA ARG A 596 19.57 -16.26 13.92
C ARG A 596 18.48 -15.22 13.76
N ALA A 597 17.63 -15.14 14.78
CA ALA A 597 16.69 -14.04 14.96
C ALA A 597 17.51 -12.79 15.35
N GLU A 598 17.43 -11.74 14.55
CA GLU A 598 18.15 -10.47 14.77
C GLU A 598 17.19 -9.32 15.11
N GLY A 599 15.88 -9.59 15.03
CA GLY A 599 14.83 -8.63 15.23
C GLY A 599 14.78 -8.12 16.66
N ARG A 600 14.34 -6.88 16.79
CA ARG A 600 13.93 -6.24 18.03
C ARG A 600 12.52 -5.70 17.86
N LEU A 601 11.72 -5.69 18.92
CA LEU A 601 10.35 -5.19 18.80
C LEU A 601 10.34 -3.72 18.34
N PRO A 602 9.60 -3.36 17.26
CA PRO A 602 9.51 -2.00 16.76
C PRO A 602 8.53 -1.10 17.55
N PHE A 603 7.90 -1.67 18.58
CA PHE A 603 7.01 -1.04 19.55
C PHE A 603 7.06 -1.82 20.87
N GLU A 604 6.51 -1.29 21.95
CA GLU A 604 6.30 -2.08 23.17
C GLU A 604 5.16 -3.10 23.04
N LEU A 605 5.16 -4.15 23.88
CA LEU A 605 4.02 -5.06 24.04
C LEU A 605 3.30 -4.77 25.35
N PRO A 606 1.99 -4.46 25.32
CA PRO A 606 1.22 -4.16 26.51
C PRO A 606 1.08 -5.39 27.43
N SER A 607 0.94 -5.13 28.74
CA SER A 607 0.80 -6.18 29.76
C SER A 607 -0.64 -6.65 29.98
N SER A 608 -1.64 -5.85 29.61
CA SER A 608 -3.07 -6.18 29.73
C SER A 608 -3.94 -5.26 28.85
N MET A 609 -5.20 -5.63 28.62
CA MET A 609 -6.16 -4.74 27.93
C MET A 609 -6.42 -3.46 28.72
N MET A 610 -6.40 -3.52 30.06
CA MET A 610 -6.49 -2.32 30.89
C MET A 610 -5.30 -1.35 30.66
N ALA A 611 -4.12 -1.88 30.32
CA ALA A 611 -2.99 -1.03 29.94
C ALA A 611 -3.28 -0.35 28.59
N VAL A 612 -3.71 -1.12 27.59
CA VAL A 612 -4.11 -0.64 26.25
C VAL A 612 -5.19 0.44 26.32
N GLU A 613 -6.24 0.22 27.10
CA GLU A 613 -7.37 1.16 27.25
C GLU A 613 -6.97 2.48 27.93
N LYS A 614 -5.84 2.51 28.65
CA LYS A 614 -5.31 3.71 29.30
C LYS A 614 -4.29 4.46 28.45
N GLN A 615 -3.81 3.87 27.36
CA GLN A 615 -2.84 4.51 26.49
C GLN A 615 -3.46 5.75 25.83
N ASN A 616 -2.63 6.77 25.65
CA ASN A 616 -2.96 7.87 24.77
C ASN A 616 -2.75 7.40 23.33
N PRO A 617 -3.78 7.39 22.46
CA PRO A 617 -3.65 6.88 21.09
C PRO A 617 -2.60 7.63 20.27
N ALA A 618 -2.23 8.85 20.65
CA ALA A 618 -1.25 9.67 19.92
C ALA A 618 0.20 9.52 20.40
N LEU A 619 0.46 8.85 21.53
CA LEU A 619 1.81 8.74 22.10
C LEU A 619 2.41 7.35 21.85
N PRO A 620 3.70 7.27 21.47
CA PRO A 620 4.38 5.99 21.33
C PRO A 620 4.81 5.46 22.69
N ASP A 621 4.64 4.15 22.88
CA ASP A 621 5.20 3.36 23.99
C ASP A 621 4.95 3.97 25.39
N ASP A 622 3.71 4.39 25.67
CA ASP A 622 3.35 5.11 26.89
C ASP A 622 2.86 4.22 28.04
N SER A 623 2.92 2.88 27.89
CA SER A 623 2.56 1.97 28.98
C SER A 623 3.46 2.19 30.19
N ASN A 624 2.86 2.28 31.37
CA ASN A 624 3.63 2.37 32.62
C ASN A 624 4.49 1.11 32.89
N GLN A 625 3.98 -0.07 32.53
CA GLN A 625 4.65 -1.36 32.72
C GLN A 625 4.35 -2.29 31.53
N PRO A 626 5.05 -2.10 30.39
CA PRO A 626 4.91 -3.01 29.27
C PRO A 626 5.42 -4.41 29.64
N LEU A 627 4.83 -5.44 29.02
CA LEU A 627 5.31 -6.82 29.19
C LEU A 627 6.69 -6.99 28.56
N TYR A 628 6.91 -6.34 27.42
CA TYR A 628 8.19 -6.20 26.75
C TYR A 628 8.31 -4.76 26.25
N ALA A 629 9.39 -4.07 26.59
CA ALA A 629 9.64 -2.74 26.06
C ALA A 629 9.95 -2.76 24.56
N ARG A 630 9.75 -1.64 23.88
CA ARG A 630 10.30 -1.44 22.52
C ARG A 630 11.79 -1.75 22.52
N GLY A 631 12.24 -2.44 21.48
CA GLY A 631 13.63 -2.89 21.38
C GLY A 631 13.91 -4.22 22.09
N ALA A 632 12.93 -4.88 22.73
CA ALA A 632 13.18 -6.20 23.33
C ALA A 632 13.44 -7.29 22.28
N GLY A 633 14.27 -8.26 22.66
CA GLY A 633 14.63 -9.44 21.86
C GLY A 633 15.94 -10.06 22.35
N ILE A 634 15.99 -11.39 22.45
CA ILE A 634 17.18 -12.16 22.81
C ILE A 634 18.13 -12.20 21.61
N GLY A 635 19.42 -11.99 21.84
CA GLY A 635 20.47 -12.02 20.82
C GLY A 635 21.55 -10.97 21.10
N PRO A 636 22.61 -10.87 20.28
CA PRO A 636 23.65 -9.86 20.48
C PRO A 636 23.05 -8.45 20.48
N SER A 637 23.51 -7.61 21.42
CA SER A 637 23.27 -6.16 21.38
C SER A 637 23.92 -5.57 20.12
N ARG A 638 23.26 -4.61 19.48
CA ARG A 638 23.81 -3.92 18.31
C ARG A 638 24.68 -2.74 18.71
#